data_AF-A0A2S9M6T0-F1
#
_entry.id   AF-A0A2S9M6T0-F1
#
_cell.length_a   1.000
_cell.length_b   1.000
_cell.length_c   1.000
_cell.angle_alpha   90.00
_cell.angle_beta   90.00
_cell.angle_gamma   90.00
#
_symmetry.space_group_name_H-M   'P 1'
#
loop_
_entity.id
_entity.type
_entity.pdbx_description
1 polymer ?
#
loop_
_entity_poly.entity_id
_entity_poly.type
_entity_poly.pdbx_seq_one_letter_code
_entity_poly.pdbx_strand_id
1 'polypeptide(L)' 'MMKKAKWSAALAFAMSALLAACETVSSDAPPRPPPKPEMEPVLPSWSSTIWVMGFWKWSGTEWVWIPAHLAAKP' A
#
# COMPACT_ATOMS: atom_id res chain seq x y z
N MET A 1 38.24 4.41 -22.63
CA MET A 1 37.66 3.71 -21.45
C MET A 1 36.71 4.61 -20.64
N MET A 2 35.93 5.51 -21.26
CA MET A 2 35.14 6.54 -20.53
C MET A 2 33.61 6.36 -20.64
N LYS A 3 33.13 5.52 -21.57
CA LYS A 3 31.69 5.33 -21.85
C LYS A 3 31.00 4.43 -20.79
N LYS A 4 31.73 3.42 -20.29
CA LYS A 4 31.23 2.45 -19.30
C LYS A 4 30.98 3.12 -17.94
N ALA A 5 31.90 3.98 -17.49
CA ALA A 5 31.79 4.69 -16.21
C ALA A 5 30.61 5.68 -16.16
N LYS A 6 30.33 6.38 -17.28
CA LYS A 6 29.17 7.29 -17.39
C LYS A 6 27.83 6.54 -17.29
N TRP A 7 27.78 5.32 -17.81
CA TRP A 7 26.57 4.49 -17.77
C TRP A 7 26.34 3.88 -16.39
N SER A 8 27.40 3.46 -15.70
CA SER A 8 27.35 3.01 -14.31
C SER A 8 26.85 4.11 -13.37
N ALA A 9 27.31 5.35 -13.56
CA ALA A 9 26.85 6.49 -12.76
C ALA A 9 25.36 6.79 -12.99
N ALA A 10 24.90 6.77 -14.24
CA ALA A 10 23.49 6.98 -14.57
C ALA A 10 22.60 5.86 -14.00
N LEU A 11 23.05 4.61 -14.07
CA LEU A 11 22.33 3.46 -13.53
C LEU A 11 22.23 3.50 -11.99
N ALA A 12 23.31 3.90 -11.31
CA ALA A 12 23.31 4.07 -9.86
C ALA A 12 22.36 5.19 -9.39
N PHE A 13 22.29 6.29 -10.16
CA PHE A 13 21.36 7.38 -9.89
C PHE A 13 19.90 6.96 -10.08
N ALA A 14 19.61 6.24 -11.18
CA ALA A 14 18.28 5.72 -11.44
C ALA A 14 17.83 4.75 -10.33
N MET A 15 18.70 3.83 -9.91
CA MET A 15 18.40 2.90 -8.81
C MET A 15 18.15 3.59 -7.46
N SER A 16 18.91 4.65 -7.15
CA SER A 16 18.68 5.42 -5.91
C SER A 16 17.35 6.16 -5.92
N ALA A 17 16.91 6.64 -7.08
CA ALA A 17 15.59 7.30 -7.21
C ALA A 17 14.43 6.32 -6.98
N LEU A 18 14.56 5.04 -7.38
CA LEU A 18 13.53 4.02 -7.13
C LEU A 18 13.40 3.68 -5.63
N LEU A 19 14.47 3.77 -4.85
CA LEU A 19 14.46 3.45 -3.41
C LEU A 19 13.77 4.53 -2.56
N ALA A 20 13.68 5.77 -3.06
CA ALA A 20 13.07 6.89 -2.34
C ALA A 20 11.53 6.87 -2.33
N ALA A 21 10.90 5.97 -3.11
CA ALA A 21 9.45 5.88 -3.23
C ALA A 21 8.78 5.00 -2.16
N CYS A 22 9.53 4.54 -1.14
CA CYS A 22 8.96 3.78 -0.03
C CYS A 22 8.29 4.75 0.95
N GLU A 23 7.03 5.12 0.69
CA GLU A 23 6.20 5.88 1.62
C GLU A 23 5.88 5.02 2.85
N THR A 24 6.67 5.18 3.90
CA THR A 24 6.33 4.69 5.23
C THR A 24 5.34 5.66 5.89
N VAL A 25 4.37 5.11 6.64
CA VAL A 25 3.46 5.93 7.45
C VAL A 25 4.31 6.77 8.40
N SER A 26 4.19 8.09 8.30
CA SER A 26 4.91 9.02 9.18
C SER A 26 4.67 8.64 10.64
N SER A 27 5.74 8.53 11.42
CA SER A 27 5.70 8.16 12.83
C SER A 27 4.92 9.17 13.71
N ASP A 28 4.61 10.34 13.15
CA ASP A 28 3.80 11.41 13.77
C ASP A 28 2.28 11.27 13.51
N ALA A 29 1.83 10.20 12.83
CA ALA A 29 0.40 9.99 12.60
C ALA A 29 -0.35 9.84 13.94
N PRO A 30 -1.46 10.58 14.17
CA PRO A 30 -2.30 10.42 15.36
C PRO A 30 -2.74 8.96 15.54
N PRO A 31 -3.08 8.53 16.77
CA PRO A 31 -3.59 7.18 17.02
C PRO A 31 -4.72 6.82 16.04
N ARG A 32 -4.67 5.60 15.49
CA ARG A 32 -5.70 5.10 14.58
C ARG A 32 -7.07 5.12 15.25
N PRO A 33 -8.11 5.68 14.60
CA PRO A 33 -9.47 5.58 15.10
C PRO A 33 -9.90 4.10 15.20
N PRO A 34 -10.88 3.78 16.06
CA PRO A 34 -11.43 2.44 16.14
C PRO A 34 -11.92 1.98 14.76
N PRO A 35 -11.70 0.69 14.38
CA PRO A 35 -12.29 0.13 13.18
C PRO A 35 -13.82 0.24 13.24
N LYS A 36 -14.45 0.62 12.12
CA LYS A 36 -15.90 0.61 12.04
C LYS A 36 -16.37 -0.84 11.89
N PRO A 37 -17.38 -1.29 12.65
CA PRO A 37 -17.98 -2.59 12.44
C PRO A 37 -18.59 -2.66 11.03
N GLU A 38 -18.08 -3.56 10.20
CA GLU A 38 -18.65 -3.88 8.89
C GLU A 38 -19.06 -5.34 8.89
N MET A 39 -20.23 -5.62 8.32
CA MET A 39 -20.78 -6.97 8.25
C MET A 39 -20.04 -7.77 7.18
N GLU A 40 -19.38 -8.87 7.57
CA GLU A 40 -18.79 -9.81 6.64
C GLU A 40 -19.87 -10.67 5.98
N PRO A 41 -19.96 -10.70 4.64
CA PRO A 41 -20.88 -11.59 3.95
C PRO A 41 -20.35 -13.03 4.00
N VAL A 42 -21.26 -13.99 4.18
CA VAL A 42 -20.92 -15.41 4.05
C VAL A 42 -20.72 -15.73 2.57
N LEU A 43 -19.48 -15.99 2.17
CA LEU A 43 -19.15 -16.36 0.80
C LEU A 43 -19.23 -17.89 0.61
N PRO A 44 -19.75 -18.37 -0.54
CA PRO A 44 -19.72 -19.80 -0.87
C PRO A 44 -18.29 -20.34 -0.94
N SER A 45 -18.11 -21.62 -0.62
CA SER A 45 -16.79 -22.29 -0.65
C SER A 45 -16.12 -22.31 -2.02
N TRP A 46 -16.89 -22.21 -3.09
CA TRP A 46 -16.44 -22.17 -4.47
C TRP A 46 -16.19 -20.75 -5.01
N SER A 47 -16.32 -19.71 -4.16
CA SER A 47 -16.07 -18.32 -4.55
C SER A 47 -14.64 -18.10 -5.02
N SER A 48 -14.48 -17.42 -6.16
CA SER A 48 -13.20 -16.90 -6.67
C SER A 48 -12.80 -15.56 -6.04
N THR A 49 -13.60 -15.09 -5.07
CA THR A 49 -13.52 -13.75 -4.49
C THR A 49 -13.43 -13.87 -2.97
N ILE A 50 -12.68 -12.98 -2.33
CA ILE A 50 -12.51 -12.87 -0.88
C ILE A 50 -13.11 -11.57 -0.36
N TRP A 51 -13.58 -11.60 0.88
CA TRP A 51 -13.95 -10.39 1.59
C TRP A 51 -12.71 -9.71 2.14
N VAL A 52 -12.52 -8.44 1.78
CA VAL A 52 -11.47 -7.59 2.31
C VAL A 52 -12.13 -6.65 3.31
N MET A 53 -11.85 -6.85 4.60
CA MET A 53 -12.35 -5.98 5.68
C MET A 53 -11.96 -4.52 5.43
N GLY A 54 -12.86 -3.59 5.75
CA GLY A 54 -12.56 -2.16 5.72
C GLY A 54 -11.42 -1.81 6.66
N PHE A 55 -10.62 -0.84 6.26
CA PHE A 55 -9.43 -0.45 7.00
C PHE A 55 -9.17 1.05 6.94
N TRP A 56 -8.52 1.57 7.99
CA TRP A 56 -8.02 2.93 8.00
C TRP A 56 -6.72 3.00 7.18
N LYS A 57 -6.71 3.85 6.16
CA LYS A 57 -5.52 4.23 5.40
C LYS A 57 -5.06 5.62 5.84
N TRP A 58 -3.78 5.77 6.15
CA TRP A 58 -3.19 7.10 6.38
C TRP A 58 -2.99 7.79 5.03
N SER A 59 -3.55 8.99 4.84
CA SER A 59 -3.39 9.78 3.61
C SER A 59 -2.12 10.66 3.62
N GLY A 60 -1.42 10.73 4.74
CA GLY A 60 -0.36 11.71 4.99
C GLY A 60 -0.81 12.84 5.92
N THR A 61 -2.11 13.16 5.92
CA THR A 61 -2.70 14.23 6.74
C THR A 61 -3.79 13.73 7.67
N GLU A 62 -4.53 12.70 7.27
CA GLU A 62 -5.67 12.18 8.02
C GLU A 62 -5.84 10.67 7.85
N TRP A 63 -6.65 10.09 8.74
CA TRP A 63 -7.11 8.72 8.61
C TRP A 63 -8.33 8.69 7.69
N VAL A 64 -8.20 8.01 6.54
CA VAL A 64 -9.29 7.81 5.58
C VAL A 64 -9.80 6.37 5.72
N TRP A 65 -11.10 6.21 5.92
CA TRP A 65 -11.73 4.89 5.98
C TRP A 65 -11.89 4.35 4.56
N ILE A 66 -11.29 3.19 4.30
CA ILE A 66 -11.52 2.43 3.08
C ILE A 66 -12.57 1.36 3.40
N PRO A 67 -13.77 1.42 2.80
CA PRO A 67 -14.82 0.43 3.05
C PRO A 67 -14.41 -0.98 2.63
N ALA A 68 -14.98 -1.99 3.28
CA ALA A 68 -14.84 -3.35 2.83
C ALA A 68 -15.34 -3.54 1.40
N HIS A 69 -14.69 -4.47 0.70
CA HIS A 69 -15.05 -4.84 -0.66
C HIS A 69 -14.71 -6.29 -0.94
N LEU A 70 -15.27 -6.77 -2.05
CA LEU A 70 -14.97 -8.08 -2.60
C LEU A 70 -13.80 -7.95 -3.57
N ALA A 71 -12.73 -8.72 -3.35
CA ALA A 71 -11.55 -8.75 -4.19
C ALA A 71 -11.31 -10.15 -4.75
N ALA A 72 -10.78 -10.25 -5.97
CA ALA A 72 -10.41 -11.54 -6.55
C ALA A 72 -9.38 -12.23 -5.64
N LYS A 73 -9.50 -13.55 -5.51
CA LYS A 73 -8.52 -14.35 -4.78
C LYS A 73 -7.16 -14.27 -5.52
N PRO A 74 -6.04 -14.05 -4.79
CA PRO A 74 -4.71 -14.01 -5.39
C PRO A 74 -4.27 -15.38 -5.94
#